data_AF-A0A412CLA2-F1
#
_entry.id   AF-A0A412CLA2-F1
#
_cell.length_a   1.000
_cell.length_b   1.000
_cell.length_c   1.000
_cell.angle_alpha   90.00
_cell.angle_beta   90.00
_cell.angle_gamma   90.00
#
_symmetry.space_group_name_H-M   'P 1'
#
loop_
_entity.id
_entity.type
_entity.pdbx_description
1 polymer ?
#
loop_
_entity_poly.entity_id
_entity_poly.type
_entity_poly.pdbx_seq_one_letter_code
_entity_poly.pdbx_strand_id
1 'polypeptide(L)'
;MPKWISVEKAVIKYHIEKEAILLWVEMGQFPMLYIDNVPNVDEECILELFRRSKAGITAEYIDTLEQLCIDKTMVCEKYAHIIQLKEKEIQLQKEINTLINEIQAAMKRQNERIRDLKKAIGENNNVIHSDSWIKRLRKKFQ
;
A
#
# COMPACT_ATOMS: atom_id res chain seq x y z
N MET A 1 -7.83 -25.82 -34.54
CA MET A 1 -7.10 -24.65 -34.03
C MET A 1 -8.12 -23.68 -33.46
N PRO A 2 -7.84 -23.01 -32.33
CA PRO A 2 -8.74 -22.00 -31.76
C PRO A 2 -9.06 -20.94 -32.80
N LYS A 3 -10.32 -20.53 -32.89
CA LYS A 3 -10.73 -19.50 -33.83
C LYS A 3 -10.86 -18.20 -33.07
N TRP A 4 -9.84 -17.36 -33.16
CA TRP A 4 -9.80 -16.11 -32.41
C TRP A 4 -10.73 -15.07 -33.02
N ILE A 5 -11.53 -14.42 -32.17
CA ILE A 5 -12.36 -13.27 -32.52
C ILE A 5 -12.09 -12.14 -31.53
N SER A 6 -12.01 -10.90 -32.00
CA SER A 6 -11.81 -9.76 -31.10
C SER A 6 -13.05 -9.55 -30.25
N VAL A 7 -12.88 -9.08 -29.01
CA VAL A 7 -13.99 -8.82 -28.09
C VAL A 7 -15.04 -7.92 -28.76
N GLU A 8 -14.62 -6.83 -29.41
CA GLU A 8 -15.56 -5.93 -30.09
C GLU A 8 -16.31 -6.58 -31.25
N LYS A 9 -15.67 -7.47 -32.02
CA LYS A 9 -16.36 -8.23 -33.08
C LYS A 9 -17.34 -9.24 -32.48
N ALA A 10 -17.00 -9.85 -31.36
CA ALA A 10 -17.88 -10.78 -30.66
C ALA A 10 -19.12 -10.08 -30.09
N VAL A 11 -18.96 -8.88 -29.51
CA VAL A 11 -20.06 -8.03 -29.05
C VAL A 11 -21.06 -7.79 -30.18
N ILE A 12 -20.60 -7.33 -31.34
CA ILE A 12 -21.46 -7.03 -32.49
C ILE A 12 -22.08 -8.31 -33.06
N LYS A 13 -21.28 -9.36 -33.26
CA LYS A 13 -21.74 -10.58 -33.94
C LYS A 13 -22.75 -11.37 -33.12
N TYR A 14 -22.51 -11.47 -31.81
CA TYR A 14 -23.28 -12.32 -30.92
C TYR A 14 -24.25 -11.54 -30.02
N HIS A 15 -24.26 -10.21 -30.11
CA HIS A 15 -25.12 -9.33 -29.33
C HIS A 15 -24.94 -9.57 -27.81
N ILE A 16 -23.69 -9.69 -27.38
CA ILE A 16 -23.31 -9.92 -25.98
C ILE A 16 -22.65 -8.64 -25.46
N GLU A 17 -23.02 -8.21 -24.26
CA GLU A 17 -22.35 -7.10 -23.58
C GLU A 17 -20.86 -7.40 -23.37
N LYS A 18 -20.02 -6.39 -23.56
CA LYS A 18 -18.57 -6.52 -23.46
C LYS A 18 -18.15 -7.02 -22.07
N GLU A 19 -18.81 -6.53 -21.04
CA GLU A 19 -18.58 -6.86 -19.64
C GLU A 19 -18.86 -8.34 -19.37
N ALA A 20 -19.83 -8.95 -20.03
CA ALA A 20 -20.11 -10.38 -19.89
C ALA A 20 -18.99 -11.23 -20.49
N ILE A 21 -18.45 -10.83 -21.65
CA ILE A 21 -17.31 -11.52 -22.27
C ILE A 21 -16.07 -11.43 -21.38
N LEU A 22 -15.79 -10.25 -20.84
CA LEU A 22 -14.66 -10.04 -19.92
C LEU A 22 -14.84 -10.85 -18.63
N LEU A 23 -16.06 -10.90 -18.08
CA LEU A 23 -16.37 -11.71 -16.91
C LEU A 23 -16.11 -13.20 -17.16
N TRP A 24 -16.48 -13.74 -18.32
CA TRP A 24 -16.17 -15.14 -18.66
C TRP A 24 -14.67 -15.40 -18.80
N VAL A 25 -13.89 -14.43 -19.25
CA VAL A 25 -12.42 -14.52 -19.24
C VAL A 25 -11.88 -14.51 -17.80
N GLU A 26 -12.36 -13.61 -16.95
CA GLU A 26 -11.96 -13.54 -15.54
C GLU A 26 -12.31 -14.83 -14.78
N MET A 27 -13.44 -15.44 -15.10
CA MET A 27 -13.86 -16.74 -14.56
C MET A 27 -13.11 -17.93 -15.17
N GLY A 28 -12.15 -17.70 -16.07
CA GLY A 28 -11.36 -18.75 -16.72
C GLY A 28 -12.16 -19.64 -17.69
N GLN A 29 -13.39 -19.24 -18.03
CA GLN A 29 -14.23 -19.98 -18.98
C GLN A 29 -13.72 -19.80 -20.40
N PHE A 30 -13.24 -18.58 -20.73
CA PHE A 30 -12.72 -18.26 -22.05
C PHE A 30 -11.21 -17.97 -21.99
N PRO A 31 -10.39 -18.61 -22.84
CA PRO A 31 -9.02 -18.16 -23.03
C PRO A 31 -9.00 -16.80 -23.73
N MET A 32 -8.10 -15.90 -23.30
CA MET A 32 -7.91 -14.59 -23.92
C MET A 32 -6.47 -14.43 -24.42
N LEU A 33 -6.32 -13.89 -25.62
CA LEU A 33 -5.06 -13.56 -26.26
C LEU A 33 -5.12 -12.14 -26.84
N TYR A 34 -3.99 -11.43 -26.81
CA TYR A 34 -3.85 -10.15 -27.51
C TYR A 34 -3.23 -10.36 -28.90
N ILE A 35 -3.94 -9.96 -29.94
CA ILE A 35 -3.45 -9.95 -31.33
C ILE A 35 -3.42 -8.49 -31.76
N ASP A 36 -2.23 -7.97 -32.09
CA ASP A 36 -2.01 -6.55 -32.42
C ASP A 36 -2.57 -5.59 -31.34
N ASN A 37 -2.36 -5.93 -30.06
CA ASN A 37 -2.90 -5.23 -28.88
C ASN A 37 -4.43 -5.20 -28.76
N VAL A 38 -5.15 -5.99 -29.57
CA VAL A 38 -6.60 -6.14 -29.47
C VAL A 38 -6.90 -7.40 -28.66
N PRO A 39 -7.78 -7.34 -27.63
CA PRO A 39 -8.19 -8.52 -26.88
C PRO A 39 -9.06 -9.41 -27.77
N ASN A 40 -8.67 -10.67 -27.86
CA ASN A 40 -9.38 -11.71 -28.60
C ASN A 40 -9.69 -12.89 -27.67
N VAL A 41 -10.84 -13.51 -27.90
CA VAL A 41 -11.28 -14.72 -27.22
C VAL A 41 -11.49 -15.83 -28.24
N ASP A 42 -11.49 -17.09 -27.79
CA ASP A 42 -11.82 -18.21 -28.67
C ASP A 42 -13.33 -18.19 -28.99
N GLU A 43 -13.65 -18.00 -30.27
CA GLU A 43 -15.01 -17.98 -30.79
C GLU A 43 -15.73 -19.31 -30.53
N GLU A 44 -14.99 -20.42 -30.49
CA GLU A 44 -15.57 -21.74 -30.22
C GLU A 44 -16.12 -21.82 -28.79
N CYS A 45 -15.47 -21.17 -27.81
CA CYS A 45 -15.97 -21.11 -26.44
C CYS A 45 -17.30 -20.35 -26.32
N ILE A 46 -17.49 -19.27 -27.10
CA ILE A 46 -18.77 -18.54 -27.17
C ILE A 46 -19.86 -19.44 -27.75
N LEU A 47 -19.56 -20.14 -28.85
CA LEU A 47 -20.51 -21.04 -29.50
C LEU A 47 -20.87 -22.23 -28.60
N GLU A 48 -19.89 -22.82 -27.93
CA GLU A 48 -20.04 -23.88 -26.93
C GLU A 48 -20.98 -23.42 -25.81
N LEU A 49 -20.76 -22.21 -25.28
CA LEU A 49 -21.60 -21.62 -24.24
C LEU A 49 -23.04 -21.45 -24.72
N PHE A 50 -23.25 -21.02 -25.97
CA PHE A 50 -24.60 -20.96 -26.56
C PHE A 50 -25.24 -22.33 -26.75
N ARG A 51 -24.47 -23.36 -27.16
CA ARG A 51 -24.98 -24.74 -27.24
C ARG A 51 -25.44 -25.22 -25.86
N ARG A 52 -24.66 -24.97 -24.81
CA ARG A 52 -25.01 -25.29 -23.42
C ARG A 52 -26.25 -24.53 -22.98
N SER A 53 -26.33 -23.22 -23.27
CA SER A 53 -27.50 -22.41 -22.93
C SER A 53 -28.80 -22.89 -23.60
N LYS A 54 -28.70 -23.41 -24.84
CA LYS A 54 -29.85 -24.01 -25.56
C LYS A 54 -30.28 -25.36 -24.98
N ALA A 55 -29.40 -26.05 -24.26
CA ALA A 55 -29.73 -27.25 -23.49
C ALA A 55 -30.42 -26.93 -22.15
N GLY A 56 -30.58 -25.63 -21.81
CA GLY A 56 -31.10 -25.14 -20.54
C GLY A 56 -30.00 -24.84 -19.53
N ILE A 57 -30.37 -24.20 -18.42
CA ILE A 57 -29.46 -24.03 -17.27
C ILE A 57 -29.30 -25.40 -16.61
N THR A 58 -28.11 -25.98 -16.68
CA THR A 58 -27.81 -27.24 -16.02
C THR A 58 -27.53 -26.99 -14.54
N ALA A 59 -27.87 -27.95 -13.68
CA ALA A 59 -27.51 -27.88 -12.25
C ALA A 59 -25.99 -27.67 -12.06
N GLU A 60 -25.17 -28.34 -12.88
CA GLU A 60 -23.71 -28.21 -12.88
C GLU A 60 -23.22 -26.77 -13.14
N TYR A 61 -23.90 -26.01 -14.01
CA TYR A 61 -23.56 -24.61 -14.26
C TYR A 61 -23.91 -23.71 -13.06
N ILE A 62 -25.04 -23.97 -12.40
CA ILE A 62 -25.43 -23.26 -11.17
C ILE A 62 -24.42 -23.55 -10.07
N ASP A 63 -24.08 -24.82 -9.84
CA ASP A 63 -23.10 -25.25 -8.82
C ASP A 63 -21.74 -24.57 -9.04
N THR A 64 -21.31 -24.43 -10.31
CA THR A 64 -20.07 -23.74 -10.66
C THR A 64 -20.11 -22.25 -10.32
N LEU A 65 -21.24 -21.58 -10.61
CA LEU A 65 -21.42 -20.17 -10.28
C LEU A 65 -21.47 -19.94 -8.77
N GLU A 66 -22.15 -20.82 -8.03
CA GLU A 66 -22.21 -20.76 -6.57
C GLU A 66 -20.83 -20.94 -5.94
N GLN A 67 -20.05 -21.92 -6.41
CA GLN A 67 -18.68 -22.13 -5.93
C GLN A 67 -17.79 -20.90 -6.19
N LEU A 68 -17.91 -20.28 -7.37
CA LEU A 68 -17.17 -19.06 -7.69
C LEU A 68 -17.55 -17.89 -6.76
N CYS A 69 -18.83 -17.75 -6.42
CA CYS A 69 -19.29 -16.75 -5.45
C CYS A 69 -18.72 -17.01 -4.05
N ILE A 70 -18.68 -18.27 -3.59
CA ILE A 70 -18.08 -18.67 -2.31
C ILE A 70 -16.58 -18.36 -2.30
N ASP A 71 -15.85 -18.76 -3.35
CA ASP A 71 -14.42 -18.53 -3.46
C ASP A 71 -14.09 -17.04 -3.45
N LYS A 72 -14.85 -16.23 -4.20
CA LYS A 72 -14.69 -14.76 -4.21
C LYS A 72 -14.97 -14.15 -2.85
N THR A 73 -15.98 -14.65 -2.14
CA THR A 73 -16.30 -14.21 -0.77
C THR A 73 -15.14 -14.50 0.18
N MET A 74 -14.58 -15.72 0.15
CA MET A 74 -13.41 -16.06 0.97
C MET A 74 -12.19 -15.20 0.65
N VAL A 75 -11.97 -14.86 -0.62
CA VAL A 75 -10.89 -13.95 -1.02
C VAL A 75 -11.13 -12.55 -0.44
N CYS A 76 -12.35 -12.03 -0.52
CA CYS A 76 -12.72 -10.75 0.08
C CYS A 76 -12.51 -10.73 1.59
N GLU A 77 -12.88 -11.80 2.30
CA GLU A 77 -12.65 -11.92 3.75
C GLU A 77 -11.16 -11.90 4.11
N LYS A 78 -10.31 -12.59 3.34
CA LYS A 78 -8.86 -12.55 3.52
C LYS A 78 -8.30 -11.14 3.31
N TYR A 79 -8.73 -10.43 2.28
CA TYR A 79 -8.32 -9.05 2.06
C TYR A 79 -8.78 -8.12 3.18
N ALA A 80 -10.02 -8.26 3.66
CA ALA A 80 -10.51 -7.50 4.80
C ALA A 80 -9.65 -7.73 6.05
N HIS A 81 -9.25 -8.97 6.32
CA HIS A 81 -8.36 -9.28 7.44
C HIS A 81 -6.97 -8.64 7.28
N ILE A 82 -6.38 -8.70 6.08
CA ILE A 82 -5.08 -8.06 5.81
C ILE A 82 -5.16 -6.54 6.01
N ILE A 83 -6.24 -5.91 5.54
CA ILE A 83 -6.46 -4.47 5.72
C ILE A 83 -6.50 -4.11 7.21
N GLN A 84 -7.25 -4.87 8.02
CA GLN A 84 -7.32 -4.65 9.47
C GLN A 84 -5.95 -4.79 10.16
N LEU A 85 -5.13 -5.77 9.75
CA LEU A 85 -3.78 -5.92 10.28
C LEU A 85 -2.89 -4.72 9.89
N LYS A 86 -3.02 -4.24 8.65
CA LYS A 86 -2.29 -3.07 8.17
C LYS A 86 -2.69 -1.79 8.86
N GLU A 87 -3.97 -1.60 9.18
CA GLU A 87 -4.44 -0.46 9.97
C GLU A 87 -3.82 -0.43 11.37
N LYS A 88 -3.73 -1.59 12.04
CA LYS A 88 -3.05 -1.70 13.34
C LYS A 88 -1.57 -1.37 13.26
N GLU A 89 -0.90 -1.84 12.21
CA GLU A 89 0.52 -1.54 11.97
C GLU A 89 0.75 -0.04 11.76
N ILE A 90 -0.09 0.61 10.95
CA ILE A 90 -0.03 2.05 10.70
C ILE A 90 -0.27 2.84 12.00
N GLN A 91 -1.21 2.39 12.83
CA GLN A 91 -1.49 3.05 14.10
C GLN A 91 -0.27 3.01 15.04
N LEU A 92 0.37 1.84 15.18
CA LEU A 92 1.59 1.70 15.97
C LEU A 92 2.72 2.59 15.44
N GLN A 93 2.89 2.67 14.12
CA GLN A 93 3.90 3.54 13.51
C GLN A 93 3.66 5.03 13.84
N LYS A 94 2.40 5.48 13.88
CA LYS A 94 2.06 6.86 14.27
C LYS A 94 2.42 7.15 15.73
N GLU A 95 2.18 6.20 16.63
CA GLU A 95 2.54 6.33 18.04
C GLU A 95 4.07 6.42 18.21
N ILE A 96 4.82 5.55 17.55
CA ILE A 96 6.28 5.59 17.54
C ILE A 96 6.79 6.93 17.01
N ASN A 97 6.24 7.43 15.91
CA ASN A 97 6.64 8.74 15.36
C ASN A 97 6.37 9.89 16.33
N THR A 98 5.29 9.82 17.10
CA THR A 98 4.97 10.82 18.13
C THR A 98 6.03 10.80 19.23
N LEU A 99 6.39 9.61 19.74
CA LEU A 99 7.45 9.46 20.74
C LEU A 99 8.81 9.95 20.24
N ILE A 100 9.17 9.65 18.99
CA ILE A 100 10.40 10.14 18.37
C ILE A 100 10.42 11.67 18.34
N ASN A 101 9.30 12.31 17.96
CA ASN A 101 9.20 13.77 17.92
C ASN A 101 9.37 14.39 19.31
N GLU A 102 8.81 13.79 20.35
CA GLU A 102 8.99 14.23 21.74
C GLU A 102 10.44 14.12 22.21
N ILE A 103 11.10 12.98 21.92
CA ILE A 103 12.51 12.77 22.22
C ILE A 103 13.38 13.81 21.51
N GLN A 104 13.13 14.06 20.22
CA GLN A 104 13.86 15.06 19.45
C GLN A 104 13.67 16.47 20.03
N ALA A 105 12.46 16.83 20.46
CA ALA A 105 12.20 18.11 21.12
C ALA A 105 12.94 18.22 22.46
N ALA A 106 12.95 17.17 23.28
CA ALA A 106 13.67 17.14 24.54
C ALA A 106 15.19 17.26 24.32
N MET A 107 15.75 16.57 23.33
CA MET A 107 17.16 16.66 22.95
C MET A 107 17.55 18.08 22.53
N LYS A 108 16.72 18.76 21.72
CA LYS A 108 16.97 20.16 21.32
C LYS A 108 17.06 21.08 22.54
N ARG A 109 16.11 20.98 23.48
CA ARG A 109 16.13 21.76 24.74
C ARG A 109 17.38 21.48 25.58
N GLN A 110 17.81 20.22 25.67
CA GLN A 110 19.04 19.88 26.39
C GLN A 110 20.29 20.46 25.72
N ASN A 111 20.36 20.41 24.38
CA ASN A 111 21.47 21.00 23.63
C ASN A 111 21.55 22.53 23.78
N GLU A 112 20.42 23.22 23.85
CA GLU A 112 20.34 24.65 24.17
C GLU A 112 20.90 24.93 25.56
N ARG A 113 20.44 24.20 26.59
CA ARG A 113 20.95 24.33 27.96
C ARG A 113 22.46 24.09 28.05
N ILE A 114 22.99 23.08 27.36
CA ILE A 114 24.43 22.80 27.32
C ILE A 114 25.19 24.00 26.70
N ARG A 115 24.63 24.63 25.66
CA ARG A 115 25.23 25.80 25.02
C ARG A 115 25.27 26.98 25.97
N ASP A 116 24.17 27.25 26.67
CA ASP A 116 24.07 28.35 27.65
C ASP A 116 25.04 28.15 28.81
N LEU A 117 25.13 26.92 29.33
CA LEU A 117 26.11 26.56 30.37
C LEU A 117 27.55 26.76 29.90
N LYS A 118 27.89 26.33 28.68
CA LYS A 118 29.23 26.55 28.10
C LYS A 118 29.56 28.04 27.99
N LYS A 119 28.61 28.87 27.59
CA LYS A 119 28.77 30.32 27.50
C LYS A 119 29.03 30.93 28.89
N ALA A 120 28.20 30.62 29.88
CA ALA A 120 28.36 31.11 31.25
C ALA A 120 29.70 30.71 31.89
N ILE A 121 30.15 29.47 31.65
CA ILE A 121 31.48 29.01 32.10
C ILE A 121 32.60 29.82 31.44
N GLY A 122 32.52 30.06 30.13
CA GLY A 122 33.50 30.87 29.41
C GLY A 122 33.57 32.31 29.91
N GLU A 123 32.42 32.94 30.17
CA GLU A 123 32.33 34.28 30.73
C GLU A 123 32.95 34.36 32.14
N ASN A 124 32.62 33.41 33.03
CA ASN A 124 33.21 33.34 34.37
C ASN A 124 34.74 33.14 34.34
N ASN A 125 35.24 32.26 33.46
CA ASN A 125 36.69 32.07 33.31
C ASN A 125 37.38 33.36 32.83
N ASN A 126 36.78 34.09 31.90
CA ASN A 126 37.32 35.36 31.43
C ASN A 126 37.36 36.43 32.54
N VAL A 127 36.35 36.50 33.41
CA VAL A 127 36.33 37.41 34.58
C VAL A 127 37.43 37.06 35.58
N ILE A 128 37.69 35.77 35.82
CA ILE A 128 38.81 35.31 36.66
C ILE A 128 40.16 35.69 36.04
N HIS A 129 40.27 35.70 34.71
CA HIS A 129 41.50 36.06 34.02
C HIS A 129 41.72 37.58 33.89
N SER A 130 40.67 38.38 33.70
CA SER A 130 40.80 39.81 33.39
C SER A 130 41.05 40.70 34.61
N ASP A 131 40.50 40.37 35.79
CA ASP A 131 40.74 41.17 37.00
C ASP A 131 40.58 40.38 38.32
N SER A 132 41.18 39.19 38.41
CA SER A 132 41.06 38.41 39.65
C SER A 132 41.74 39.10 40.82
N TRP A 133 41.02 39.14 41.94
CA TRP A 133 41.55 39.34 43.29
C TRP A 133 42.82 38.50 43.56
N ILE A 134 42.97 37.36 42.88
CA ILE A 134 44.19 36.53 42.87
C ILE A 134 45.39 37.27 42.25
N LYS A 135 45.26 37.93 41.09
CA LYS A 135 46.31 38.80 40.53
C LYS A 135 46.64 39.97 41.47
N ARG A 136 45.61 40.56 42.10
CA ARG A 136 45.79 41.65 43.07
C ARG A 136 46.51 41.19 44.34
N LEU A 137 46.20 40.00 44.85
CA LEU A 137 46.90 39.39 45.98
C LEU A 137 48.34 39.06 45.63
N ARG A 138 48.61 38.48 44.44
CA ARG A 138 49.97 38.16 44.00
C ARG A 138 50.88 39.38 43.96
N LYS A 139 50.38 40.53 43.50
CA LYS A 139 51.10 41.82 43.54
C LYS A 139 51.34 42.35 44.95
N LYS A 140 50.53 41.94 45.94
CA LYS A 140 50.63 42.43 47.32
C LYS A 140 51.65 41.66 48.17
N PHE A 141 52.11 40.51 47.67
CA PHE A 141 53.09 39.62 48.31
C PHE A 141 54.39 39.46 47.48
N GLN A 142 54.62 40.35 46.52
CA GLN A 142 55.94 40.61 45.91
C GLN A 142 56.49 41.92 46.46
#